data_AF-A0A9D0VCL2-F1
#
_entry.id   AF-A0A9D0VCL2-F1
#
_cell.length_a   1.000
_cell.length_b   1.000
_cell.length_c   1.000
_cell.angle_alpha   90.00
_cell.angle_beta   90.00
_cell.angle_gamma   90.00
#
_symmetry.space_group_name_H-M   'P 1'
#
loop_
_entity.id
_entity.type
_entity.pdbx_description
1 polymer ?
#
loop_
_entity_poly.entity_id
_entity_poly.type
_entity_poly.pdbx_seq_one_letter_code
_entity_poly.pdbx_strand_id
1 'polypeptide(L)'
;MKVQITIGGRRYTLRSDEEEDLRSIAAYVDQKMEALGSRAPRIDELSLAVLTALNIASEFERFRREIREELTDLERDVASTEVLVEAALPQPQVRGGAIQASQVQPVDLDISTIQDPLDGFDAPGVPVGTRGEGL
;
A
#
# COMPACT_ATOMS: atom_id res chain seq x y z
N MET A 1 -7.00 -28.46 0.20
CA MET A 1 -8.07 -28.97 -0.70
C MET A 1 -7.50 -29.90 -1.77
N LYS A 2 -8.25 -30.90 -2.28
CA LYS A 2 -7.81 -31.72 -3.44
C LYS A 2 -8.45 -31.18 -4.72
N VAL A 3 -7.65 -30.92 -5.74
CA VAL A 3 -8.10 -30.41 -7.04
C VAL A 3 -7.62 -31.35 -8.14
N GLN A 4 -8.53 -31.73 -9.05
CA GLN A 4 -8.18 -32.48 -10.25
C GLN A 4 -7.98 -31.51 -11.41
N ILE A 5 -6.89 -31.68 -12.14
CA ILE A 5 -6.56 -30.89 -13.34
C ILE A 5 -6.10 -31.81 -14.47
N THR A 6 -6.10 -31.29 -15.69
CA THR A 6 -5.58 -31.98 -16.88
C THR A 6 -4.55 -31.07 -17.55
N ILE A 7 -3.38 -31.60 -17.88
CA ILE A 7 -2.32 -30.91 -18.63
C ILE A 7 -1.70 -31.91 -19.61
N GLY A 8 -1.55 -31.54 -20.88
CA GLY A 8 -0.95 -32.41 -21.90
C GLY A 8 -1.73 -33.72 -22.09
N GLY A 9 -3.07 -33.65 -21.97
CA GLY A 9 -3.96 -34.82 -21.99
C GLY A 9 -3.85 -35.77 -20.78
N ARG A 10 -3.02 -35.45 -19.78
CA ARG A 10 -2.83 -36.27 -18.57
C ARG A 10 -3.54 -35.65 -17.39
N ARG A 11 -4.23 -36.48 -16.59
CA ARG A 11 -4.96 -36.03 -15.40
C ARG A 11 -4.09 -36.14 -14.14
N TYR A 12 -4.07 -35.08 -13.35
CA TYR A 12 -3.34 -34.99 -12.09
C TYR A 12 -4.30 -34.63 -10.95
N THR A 13 -4.02 -35.14 -9.74
CA THR A 13 -4.73 -34.74 -8.52
C THR A 13 -3.73 -34.04 -7.61
N LEU A 14 -3.88 -32.73 -7.42
CA LEU A 14 -3.02 -31.94 -6.56
C LEU A 14 -3.72 -31.62 -5.24
N ARG A 15 -2.91 -31.47 -4.19
CA ARG A 15 -3.34 -30.87 -2.93
C ARG A 15 -2.84 -29.42 -2.94
N SER A 16 -3.75 -28.49 -2.71
CA SER A 16 -3.43 -27.07 -2.56
C SER A 16 -4.03 -26.55 -1.28
N ASP A 17 -3.26 -25.76 -0.55
CA ASP A 17 -3.70 -25.09 0.67
C ASP A 17 -4.02 -23.60 0.42
N GLU A 18 -3.85 -23.13 -0.82
CA GLU A 18 -4.08 -21.74 -1.25
C GLU A 18 -5.36 -21.61 -2.10
N GLU A 19 -5.95 -20.41 -2.11
CA GLU A 19 -7.10 -20.04 -2.95
C GLU A 19 -6.75 -19.86 -4.43
N GLU A 20 -5.47 -20.01 -4.82
CA GLU A 20 -5.06 -19.91 -6.21
C GLU A 20 -5.86 -20.89 -7.08
N ASP A 21 -6.42 -20.36 -8.18
CA ASP A 21 -7.19 -21.16 -9.12
C ASP A 21 -6.25 -22.03 -9.96
N LEU A 22 -5.86 -23.16 -9.38
CA LEU A 22 -5.08 -24.22 -10.01
C LEU A 22 -5.64 -24.67 -11.36
N ARG A 23 -6.95 -24.52 -11.58
CA ARG A 23 -7.57 -24.87 -12.87
C ARG A 23 -7.21 -23.86 -13.93
N SER A 24 -7.19 -22.57 -13.58
CA SER A 24 -6.71 -21.50 -14.45
C SER A 24 -5.24 -21.69 -14.80
N ILE A 25 -4.39 -21.99 -13.81
CA ILE A 25 -2.96 -22.27 -14.03
C ILE A 25 -2.77 -23.49 -14.95
N ALA A 26 -3.54 -24.56 -14.72
CA ALA A 26 -3.48 -25.76 -15.55
C ALA A 26 -3.89 -25.47 -17.00
N ALA A 27 -4.98 -24.72 -17.21
CA ALA A 27 -5.44 -24.32 -18.53
C ALA A 27 -4.41 -23.45 -19.27
N TYR A 28 -3.74 -22.55 -18.55
CA TYR A 28 -2.65 -21.73 -19.10
C TYR A 28 -1.48 -22.59 -19.58
N VAL A 29 -1.02 -23.54 -18.76
CA VAL A 29 0.06 -24.46 -19.14
C VAL A 29 -0.34 -25.31 -20.35
N ASP A 30 -1.55 -25.86 -20.37
CA ASP A 30 -2.06 -26.70 -21.45
C ASP A 30 -2.10 -25.95 -22.79
N GLN A 31 -2.63 -24.71 -22.79
CA GLN A 31 -2.65 -23.85 -23.98
C GLN A 31 -1.23 -23.58 -24.50
N LYS A 32 -0.27 -23.38 -23.60
CA LYS A 32 1.12 -23.11 -23.96
C LYS A 32 1.83 -24.34 -24.53
N MET A 33 1.55 -25.51 -23.97
CA MET A 33 2.01 -26.79 -24.50
C MET A 33 1.47 -27.03 -25.91
N GLU A 34 0.18 -26.78 -26.14
CA GLU A 34 -0.45 -26.92 -27.46
C GLU A 34 0.16 -25.95 -28.49
N ALA A 35 0.37 -24.68 -28.10
CA ALA A 35 1.00 -23.68 -28.95
C ALA A 35 2.44 -24.04 -29.34
N LEU A 36 3.22 -24.62 -28.43
CA LEU A 36 4.59 -25.07 -28.72
C LEU A 36 4.60 -26.37 -29.52
N GLY A 37 3.71 -27.32 -29.21
CA GLY A 37 3.58 -28.60 -29.91
C GLY A 37 3.20 -28.41 -31.39
N SER A 38 2.32 -27.45 -31.69
CA SER A 38 1.96 -27.11 -33.08
C SER A 38 3.14 -26.60 -33.92
N ARG A 39 4.16 -25.99 -33.28
CA ARG A 39 5.36 -25.47 -33.94
C ARG A 39 6.48 -26.50 -34.06
N ALA A 40 6.47 -27.53 -33.22
CA ALA A 40 7.51 -28.55 -33.15
C ALA A 40 6.93 -29.98 -33.09
N PRO A 41 6.31 -30.48 -34.18
CA PRO A 41 5.54 -31.73 -34.20
C PRO A 41 6.34 -33.04 -33.99
N ARG A 42 7.66 -32.98 -33.78
CA ARG A 42 8.54 -34.15 -33.55
C ARG A 42 9.12 -34.23 -32.13
N ILE A 43 8.67 -33.38 -31.22
CA ILE A 43 9.10 -33.39 -29.81
C ILE A 43 8.20 -34.37 -29.04
N ASP A 44 8.79 -35.18 -28.16
CA ASP A 44 8.02 -36.05 -27.26
C ASP A 44 7.35 -35.24 -26.14
N GLU A 45 6.29 -35.80 -25.55
CA GLU A 45 5.46 -35.11 -24.55
C GLU A 45 6.26 -34.57 -23.35
N LEU A 46 7.24 -35.33 -22.85
CA LEU A 46 8.03 -34.91 -21.70
C LEU A 46 8.93 -33.73 -22.08
N SER A 47 9.62 -33.82 -23.22
CA SER A 47 10.43 -32.72 -23.74
C SER A 47 9.59 -31.47 -24.02
N LEU A 48 8.36 -31.62 -24.52
CA LEU A 48 7.43 -30.51 -24.73
C LEU A 48 7.03 -29.86 -23.40
N ALA A 49 6.73 -30.66 -22.37
CA ALA A 49 6.41 -30.16 -21.04
C ALA A 49 7.59 -29.40 -20.41
N VAL A 50 8.81 -29.95 -20.51
CA VAL A 50 10.03 -29.28 -20.02
C VAL A 50 10.30 -27.98 -20.76
N LEU A 51 10.19 -27.98 -22.10
CA LEU A 51 10.34 -26.77 -22.91
C LEU A 51 9.31 -25.70 -22.52
N THR A 52 8.07 -26.12 -22.29
CA THR A 52 7.00 -25.23 -21.85
C THR A 52 7.30 -24.63 -20.49
N ALA A 53 7.75 -25.44 -19.52
CA ALA A 53 8.15 -24.96 -18.20
C ALA A 53 9.31 -23.95 -18.29
N LEU A 54 10.34 -24.24 -19.11
CA LEU A 54 11.46 -23.33 -19.34
C LEU A 54 11.01 -22.01 -19.97
N ASN A 55 10.09 -22.07 -20.93
CA ASN A 55 9.56 -20.88 -21.60
C ASN A 55 8.72 -20.01 -20.63
N ILE A 56 7.88 -20.62 -19.79
CA ILE A 56 7.15 -19.90 -18.72
C ILE A 56 8.13 -19.27 -17.71
N ALA A 57 9.14 -20.02 -17.26
CA ALA A 57 10.14 -19.51 -16.33
C ALA A 57 10.92 -18.32 -16.91
N SER A 58 11.27 -18.39 -18.20
CA SER A 58 11.93 -17.29 -18.92
C SER A 58 11.06 -16.03 -18.99
N GLU A 59 9.78 -16.17 -19.31
CA GLU A 59 8.83 -15.05 -19.33
C GLU A 59 8.65 -14.42 -17.95
N PHE A 60 8.56 -15.25 -16.91
CA PHE A 60 8.48 -14.78 -15.53
C PHE A 60 9.73 -13.99 -15.13
N GLU A 61 10.92 -14.48 -15.46
CA GLU A 61 12.17 -13.76 -15.18
C GLU A 61 12.30 -12.47 -16.00
N ARG A 62 11.80 -12.43 -17.24
CA ARG A 62 11.71 -11.21 -18.03
C ARG A 62 10.78 -10.18 -17.36
N PHE A 63 9.58 -10.61 -16.96
CA PHE A 63 8.61 -9.75 -16.28
C PHE A 63 9.14 -9.21 -14.94
N ARG A 64 9.79 -10.05 -14.14
CA ARG A 64 10.45 -9.63 -12.90
C ARG A 64 11.56 -8.59 -13.12
N ARG A 65 12.28 -8.68 -14.23
CA ARG A 65 13.32 -7.71 -14.58
C ARG A 65 12.72 -6.38 -14.97
N GLU A 66 11.70 -6.40 -15.83
CA GLU A 66 10.96 -5.21 -16.28
C GLU A 66 10.39 -4.44 -15.09
N ILE A 67 9.70 -5.12 -14.16
CA ILE A 67 9.22 -4.48 -12.92
C ILE A 67 10.35 -3.86 -12.10
N ARG A 68 11.50 -4.54 -11.98
CA ARG A 68 12.63 -4.02 -11.20
C ARG A 68 13.22 -2.76 -11.84
N GLU A 69 13.32 -2.75 -13.16
CA GLU A 69 13.78 -1.60 -13.94
C GLU A 69 12.82 -0.42 -13.77
N GLU A 70 11.51 -0.64 -13.94
CA GLU A 70 10.48 0.38 -13.72
C GLU A 70 10.50 0.95 -12.29
N LEU A 71 10.66 0.10 -11.27
CA LEU A 71 10.77 0.55 -9.89
C LEU A 71 12.02 1.41 -9.66
N THR A 72 13.14 1.04 -10.28
CA THR A 72 14.39 1.81 -10.19
C THR A 72 14.24 3.18 -10.85
N ASP A 73 13.55 3.24 -12.00
CA ASP A 73 13.29 4.50 -12.69
C ASP A 73 12.34 5.39 -11.88
N LEU A 74 11.30 4.81 -11.28
CA LEU A 74 10.40 5.53 -10.37
C LEU A 74 11.14 6.09 -9.15
N GLU A 75 12.05 5.30 -8.55
CA GLU A 75 12.89 5.76 -7.44
C GLU A 75 13.77 6.95 -7.83
N ARG A 76 14.33 6.95 -9.05
CA ARG A 76 15.11 8.09 -9.57
C ARG A 76 14.26 9.32 -9.82
N ASP A 77 13.05 9.14 -10.36
CA ASP A 77 12.12 10.24 -10.59
C ASP A 77 11.74 10.89 -9.25
N VAL A 78 11.41 10.10 -8.23
CA VAL A 78 11.13 10.60 -6.87
C VAL A 78 12.32 11.38 -6.32
N ALA A 79 13.53 10.82 -6.35
CA ALA A 79 14.74 11.51 -5.88
C ALA A 79 15.00 12.84 -6.62
N SER A 80 14.75 12.86 -7.94
CA SER A 80 14.90 14.07 -8.75
C SER A 80 13.87 15.14 -8.38
N THR A 81 12.63 14.74 -8.06
CA THR A 81 11.62 15.67 -7.58
C THR A 81 11.94 16.24 -6.20
N GLU A 82 12.52 15.47 -5.28
CA GLU A 82 12.95 15.97 -3.97
C GLU A 82 13.99 17.09 -4.11
N VAL A 83 14.99 16.90 -4.98
CA VAL A 83 16.02 17.91 -5.25
C VAL A 83 15.43 19.18 -5.86
N LEU A 84 14.49 19.05 -6.79
CA LEU A 84 13.82 20.19 -7.41
C LEU A 84 12.94 20.95 -6.41
N VAL A 85 12.25 20.24 -5.52
CA VAL A 85 11.44 20.84 -4.46
C VAL A 85 12.34 21.60 -3.48
N GLU A 86 13.46 21.01 -3.05
CA GLU A 86 14.40 21.69 -2.15
C GLU A 86 14.98 22.97 -2.78
N ALA A 87 15.34 22.94 -4.06
CA ALA A 87 15.85 24.10 -4.79
C ALA A 87 14.81 25.21 -5.00
N ALA A 88 13.52 24.87 -5.06
CA ALA A 88 12.43 25.81 -5.27
C ALA A 88 11.92 26.45 -3.96
N LEU A 89 12.23 25.88 -2.79
CA LEU A 89 11.87 26.48 -1.52
C LEU A 89 12.80 27.68 -1.21
N PRO A 90 12.24 28.87 -0.91
CA PRO A 90 13.06 30.00 -0.47
C PRO A 90 13.71 29.65 0.87
N GLN A 91 15.05 29.71 0.91
CA GLN A 91 15.81 29.65 2.16
C GLN A 91 15.16 30.61 3.17
N PRO A 92 14.89 30.20 4.43
CA PRO A 92 14.43 31.11 5.45
C PRO A 92 15.46 32.23 5.54
N GLN A 93 15.08 33.41 5.06
CA GLN A 93 15.90 34.60 5.14
C GLN A 93 15.99 34.91 6.63
N VAL A 94 17.02 34.37 7.29
CA VAL A 94 17.48 34.89 8.57
C VAL A 94 17.94 36.30 8.25
N ARG A 95 17.02 37.26 8.34
CA ARG A 95 17.35 38.67 8.27
C ARG A 95 18.29 38.94 9.43
N GLY A 96 19.59 38.88 9.14
CA GLY A 96 20.63 39.52 9.92
C GLY A 96 20.36 41.02 9.91
N GLY A 97 19.44 41.44 10.76
CA GLY A 97 19.15 42.83 11.08
C GLY A 97 19.29 42.94 12.58
N ALA A 98 20.26 43.73 13.03
CA ALA A 98 20.46 44.07 14.42
C ALA A 98 19.12 44.35 15.11
N ILE A 99 18.73 43.51 16.07
CA ILE A 99 17.75 43.91 17.07
C ILE A 99 18.45 44.96 17.92
N GLN A 100 18.16 46.24 17.65
CA GLN A 100 18.29 47.25 18.69
C GLN A 100 17.46 46.74 19.86
N ALA A 101 18.13 46.43 20.96
CA ALA A 101 17.51 46.10 22.23
C ALA A 101 16.69 47.33 22.69
N SER A 102 15.44 47.43 22.25
CA SER A 102 14.44 48.17 23.01
C SER A 102 14.27 47.42 24.31
N GLN A 103 14.60 48.13 25.38
CA GLN A 103 14.53 47.69 26.77
C GLN A 103 13.21 46.96 27.03
N VAL A 104 13.30 45.69 27.42
CA VAL A 104 12.19 45.00 28.08
C VAL A 104 12.12 45.59 29.48
N GLN A 105 11.18 46.50 29.72
CA GLN A 105 10.81 46.84 31.08
C GLN A 105 10.07 45.63 31.68
N PRO A 106 10.44 45.17 32.89
CA PRO A 106 9.68 44.12 33.55
C PRO A 106 8.26 44.63 33.78
N VAL A 107 7.28 43.93 33.20
CA VAL A 107 5.87 44.18 33.47
C VAL A 107 5.55 43.46 34.77
N ASP A 108 5.29 44.21 35.84
CA ASP A 108 4.70 43.66 37.06
C ASP A 108 3.30 43.13 36.71
N LEU A 109 3.17 41.81 36.54
CA LEU A 109 1.87 41.17 36.36
C LEU A 109 1.17 41.09 37.73
N ASP A 110 0.17 41.96 37.92
CA ASP A 110 -0.75 41.89 39.05
C ASP A 110 -1.75 40.73 38.84
N ILE A 111 -1.44 39.60 39.46
CA ILE A 111 -2.23 38.35 39.46
C ILE A 111 -3.63 38.52 40.07
N SER A 112 -3.96 39.65 40.69
CA SER A 112 -5.30 39.92 41.23
C SER A 112 -6.38 40.17 40.15
N THR A 113 -6.00 40.36 38.88
CA THR A 113 -6.96 40.56 37.76
C THR A 113 -7.44 39.25 37.12
N ILE A 114 -6.89 38.09 37.51
CA ILE A 114 -7.39 36.79 37.05
C ILE A 114 -8.66 36.46 37.85
N GLN A 115 -9.83 36.86 37.35
CA GLN A 115 -11.10 36.36 37.88
C GLN A 115 -11.26 34.87 37.55
N ASP A 116 -11.44 34.05 38.59
CA ASP A 116 -11.74 32.63 38.49
C ASP A 116 -13.09 32.43 37.74
N PRO A 117 -13.14 31.65 36.65
CA PRO A 117 -14.33 31.55 35.79
C PRO A 117 -15.42 30.60 36.34
N LEU A 118 -15.41 30.24 37.63
CA LEU A 118 -16.30 29.22 38.18
C LEU A 118 -17.49 29.74 39.02
N ASP A 119 -17.57 31.04 39.31
CA ASP A 119 -18.73 31.63 39.98
C ASP A 119 -19.83 32.00 38.97
N GLY A 120 -20.61 31.02 38.52
CA GLY A 120 -21.79 31.32 37.68
C GLY A 120 -22.56 30.17 37.04
N PHE A 121 -22.13 28.91 37.20
CA PHE A 121 -22.94 27.77 36.72
C PHE A 121 -24.04 27.42 37.74
N ASP A 122 -25.11 28.22 37.75
CA ASP A 122 -26.38 27.82 38.34
C ASP A 122 -27.06 26.84 37.37
N ALA A 123 -26.93 25.53 37.66
CA ALA A 123 -27.50 24.48 36.81
C ALA A 123 -29.03 24.43 37.03
N PRO A 124 -29.87 24.69 36.01
CA PRO A 124 -31.32 24.53 36.17
C PRO A 124 -31.66 23.05 36.38
N GLY A 125 -32.36 22.77 37.49
CA GLY A 125 -32.66 21.45 38.01
C GLY A 125 -33.34 20.51 36.99
N VAL A 126 -32.82 19.29 36.91
CA VAL A 126 -33.40 18.17 36.18
C VAL A 126 -34.75 17.78 36.83
N PRO A 127 -35.86 17.68 36.08
CA PRO A 127 -37.11 17.21 36.64
C PRO A 127 -37.02 15.69 36.88
N VAL A 128 -37.02 15.29 38.14
CA VAL A 128 -37.18 13.88 38.54
C VAL A 128 -38.64 13.48 38.30
N GLY A 129 -38.88 12.79 37.18
CA GLY A 129 -40.17 12.16 36.90
C GLY A 129 -40.34 10.90 37.72
N THR A 130 -41.12 10.97 38.80
CA THR A 130 -41.73 9.79 39.42
C THR A 130 -43.11 10.14 40.00
N ARG A 131 -44.17 9.76 39.27
CA ARG A 131 -45.37 9.20 39.90
C ARG A 131 -46.17 8.41 38.90
N GLY A 132 -46.33 7.11 39.19
CA GLY A 132 -47.46 6.35 38.69
C GLY A 132 -48.73 6.82 39.40
N GLU A 133 -49.84 6.81 38.69
CA GLU A 133 -51.16 6.78 39.29
C GLU A 133 -51.82 5.48 38.86
N GLY A 134 -52.15 4.66 39.85
CA GLY A 134 -53.21 3.68 39.72
C GLY A 134 -54.56 4.34 39.99
N LEU A 135 -55.59 3.62 39.53
CA LEU A 135 -57.04 3.84 39.62
C LEU A 135 -57.66 4.64 38.47
#